data_AF-A0A1B6KTQ4-F1
#
_entry.id   AF-A0A1B6KTQ4-F1
#
_cell.length_a   1.000
_cell.length_b   1.000
_cell.length_c   1.000
_cell.angle_alpha   90.00
_cell.angle_beta   90.00
_cell.angle_gamma   90.00
#
_symmetry.space_group_name_H-M   'P 1'
#
loop_
_entity.id
_entity.type
_entity.pdbx_description
1 polymer ?
#
loop_
_entity_poly.entity_id
_entity_poly.type
_entity_poly.pdbx_seq_one_letter_code
_entity_poly.pdbx_strand_id
1 'polypeptide(L)'
;KQMLAQELRNKEALERENKRLMARLLNMEVELEKEKNARKIDSEKGSTGGRSAADEKLVNQLKDEAADANRVAKEMEDKYRGTAEELDATRAKLESAWLRNQQLEQELKSGNRANVPITKQPSSKKLAASIANMANGKLALESDDESEYTEETETETESEAEGNEADAATIQERRVARELKLLATKLRSYKEKQAIALKERHNLREMLRKQQKQLRQEKKKYKALQKEVDKMAKLMKDDEEAEEEEEEKPEEDEDEEEEETESESESEESEEEDPTDGDLPEDAPVEAKRKNLTDRSKHHENRLGTLKKGNYLLKANIDRLQDDINRQREMSLSLQEDLNSVLAELG
;
A
#
# COMPACT_ATOMS: atom_id res chain seq x y z
N LYS A 1 -8.57 -64.37 -14.05
CA LYS A 1 -7.24 -64.34 -13.39
C LYS A 1 -6.76 -62.91 -13.15
N GLN A 2 -6.69 -62.04 -14.17
CA GLN A 2 -6.29 -60.63 -13.98
C GLN A 2 -7.27 -59.83 -13.10
N MET A 3 -8.59 -60.00 -13.29
CA MET A 3 -9.61 -59.37 -12.43
C MET A 3 -9.48 -59.74 -10.95
N LEU A 4 -9.27 -61.04 -10.65
CA LEU A 4 -9.08 -61.52 -9.28
C LEU A 4 -7.82 -60.91 -8.62
N ALA A 5 -6.73 -60.73 -9.37
CA ALA A 5 -5.53 -60.09 -8.86
C ALA A 5 -5.75 -58.60 -8.53
N GLN A 6 -6.58 -57.91 -9.32
CA GLN A 6 -6.95 -56.51 -9.07
C GLN A 6 -7.91 -56.39 -7.87
N GLU A 7 -8.88 -57.30 -7.74
CA GLU A 7 -9.76 -57.38 -6.58
C GLU A 7 -8.99 -57.63 -5.28
N LEU A 8 -8.00 -58.53 -5.28
CA LEU A 8 -7.16 -58.78 -4.11
C LEU A 8 -6.32 -57.55 -3.73
N ARG A 9 -5.76 -56.82 -4.71
CA ARG A 9 -5.03 -55.57 -4.44
C ARG A 9 -5.94 -54.48 -3.87
N ASN A 10 -7.15 -54.33 -4.42
CA ASN A 10 -8.14 -53.38 -3.92
C ASN A 10 -8.58 -53.74 -2.50
N LYS A 11 -8.81 -55.03 -2.23
CA LYS A 11 -9.17 -55.51 -0.89
C LYS A 11 -8.05 -55.25 0.11
N GLU A 12 -6.79 -55.49 -0.26
CA GLU A 12 -5.64 -55.22 0.61
C GLU A 12 -5.42 -53.72 0.84
N ALA A 13 -5.69 -52.88 -0.16
CA ALA A 13 -5.67 -51.42 -0.01
C ALA A 13 -6.76 -50.93 0.96
N LEU A 14 -7.98 -51.42 0.80
CA LEU A 14 -9.11 -51.14 1.71
C LEU A 14 -8.82 -51.62 3.13
N GLU A 15 -8.23 -52.80 3.31
CA GLU A 15 -7.86 -53.32 4.64
C GLU A 15 -6.78 -52.47 5.32
N ARG A 16 -5.81 -51.94 4.56
CA ARG A 16 -4.81 -50.99 5.10
C ARG A 16 -5.44 -49.66 5.50
N GLU A 17 -6.32 -49.13 4.67
CA GLU A 17 -7.03 -47.89 4.96
C GLU A 17 -7.93 -48.04 6.19
N ASN A 18 -8.66 -49.14 6.29
CA ASN A 18 -9.54 -49.43 7.43
C ASN A 18 -8.73 -49.56 8.73
N LYS A 19 -7.55 -50.20 8.70
CA LYS A 19 -6.63 -50.22 9.86
C LYS A 19 -6.14 -48.83 10.25
N ARG A 20 -5.82 -47.96 9.29
CA ARG A 20 -5.42 -46.57 9.56
C ARG A 20 -6.57 -45.77 10.19
N LEU A 21 -7.79 -45.95 9.69
CA LEU A 21 -8.99 -45.29 10.23
C LEU A 21 -9.28 -45.76 11.66
N MET A 22 -9.20 -47.06 11.94
CA MET A 22 -9.36 -47.60 13.29
C MET A 22 -8.31 -47.06 14.27
N ALA A 23 -7.05 -46.93 13.86
CA ALA A 23 -6.01 -46.33 14.69
C ALA A 23 -6.28 -44.83 14.97
N ARG A 24 -6.79 -44.10 13.98
CA ARG A 24 -7.15 -42.69 14.14
C ARG A 24 -8.36 -42.50 15.06
N LEU A 25 -9.38 -43.36 14.95
CA LEU A 25 -10.52 -43.38 15.87
C LEU A 25 -10.06 -43.62 17.30
N LEU A 26 -9.22 -44.64 17.53
CA LEU A 26 -8.69 -44.93 18.87
C LEU A 26 -7.91 -43.74 19.46
N ASN A 27 -7.08 -43.07 18.65
CA ASN A 27 -6.39 -41.87 19.11
C ASN A 27 -7.35 -40.73 19.49
N MET A 28 -8.37 -40.48 18.66
CA MET A 28 -9.38 -39.47 18.95
C MET A 28 -10.22 -39.81 20.20
N GLU A 29 -10.51 -41.08 20.45
CA GLU A 29 -11.20 -41.53 21.67
C GLU A 29 -10.35 -41.24 22.92
N VAL A 30 -9.04 -41.52 22.86
CA VAL A 30 -8.10 -41.21 23.95
C VAL A 30 -7.97 -39.70 24.18
N GLU A 31 -7.91 -38.89 23.12
CA GLU A 31 -7.89 -37.43 23.23
C GLU A 31 -9.19 -36.88 23.85
N LEU A 32 -10.34 -37.42 23.45
CA LEU A 32 -11.64 -37.06 24.03
C LEU A 32 -11.74 -37.43 25.52
N GLU A 33 -11.22 -38.57 25.94
CA GLU A 33 -11.16 -38.94 27.36
C GLU A 33 -10.23 -38.03 28.16
N LYS A 34 -9.06 -37.69 27.61
CA LYS A 34 -8.14 -36.72 28.21
C LYS A 34 -8.79 -35.34 28.35
N GLU A 35 -9.50 -34.87 27.33
CA GLU A 35 -10.20 -33.58 27.37
C GLU A 35 -11.35 -33.59 28.39
N LYS A 36 -12.13 -34.67 28.46
CA LYS A 36 -13.17 -34.83 29.49
C LYS A 36 -12.59 -34.82 30.89
N ASN A 37 -11.46 -35.49 31.11
CA ASN A 37 -10.78 -35.49 32.40
C ASN A 37 -10.18 -34.13 32.73
N ALA A 38 -9.60 -33.41 31.76
CA ALA A 38 -9.13 -32.04 31.94
C ALA A 38 -10.26 -31.09 32.33
N ARG A 39 -11.40 -31.13 31.61
CA ARG A 39 -12.60 -30.35 31.95
C ARG A 39 -13.16 -30.69 33.33
N LYS A 40 -13.09 -31.96 33.74
CA LYS A 40 -13.53 -32.38 35.08
C LYS A 40 -12.61 -31.81 36.17
N ILE A 41 -11.29 -31.82 35.95
CA ILE A 41 -10.31 -31.22 36.85
C ILE A 41 -10.48 -29.70 36.93
N ASP A 42 -10.76 -29.03 35.81
CA ASP A 42 -11.04 -27.58 35.78
C ASP A 42 -12.36 -27.25 36.51
N SER A 43 -13.38 -28.11 36.38
CA SER A 43 -14.64 -27.95 37.11
C SER A 43 -14.51 -28.22 38.62
N GLU A 44 -13.61 -29.11 39.03
CA GLU A 44 -13.31 -29.40 40.44
C GLU A 44 -12.37 -28.36 41.07
N LYS A 45 -11.57 -27.63 40.26
CA LYS A 45 -10.64 -26.59 40.71
C LYS A 45 -11.17 -25.16 40.68
N GLY A 46 -12.39 -24.89 40.19
CA GLY A 46 -12.87 -23.51 40.11
C GLY A 46 -14.38 -23.33 40.13
N SER A 47 -14.97 -23.18 41.33
CA SER A 47 -16.09 -22.24 41.56
C SER A 47 -16.48 -22.12 43.04
N THR A 48 -15.59 -21.62 43.91
CA THR A 48 -15.98 -21.02 45.22
C THR A 48 -15.03 -19.90 45.68
N GLY A 49 -14.37 -19.18 44.77
CA GLY A 49 -13.69 -17.93 45.09
C GLY A 49 -14.62 -16.75 44.80
N GLY A 50 -15.25 -16.16 45.82
CA GLY A 50 -15.98 -14.91 45.66
C GLY A 50 -15.07 -13.83 45.07
N ARG A 51 -15.56 -13.07 44.08
CA ARG A 51 -14.85 -11.93 43.48
C ARG A 51 -14.25 -11.07 44.58
N SER A 52 -12.94 -10.86 44.56
CA SER A 52 -12.30 -9.99 45.53
C SER A 52 -12.68 -8.54 45.23
N ALA A 53 -12.57 -7.66 46.23
CA ALA A 53 -12.80 -6.22 46.04
C ALA A 53 -11.83 -5.59 45.01
N ALA A 54 -10.68 -6.24 44.72
CA ALA A 54 -9.78 -5.84 43.65
C ALA A 54 -10.33 -6.20 42.27
N ASP A 55 -10.95 -7.37 42.14
CA ASP A 55 -11.60 -7.81 40.90
C ASP A 55 -12.81 -6.93 40.55
N GLU A 56 -13.60 -6.52 41.54
CA GLU A 56 -14.70 -5.58 41.31
C GLU A 56 -14.23 -4.19 40.87
N LYS A 57 -13.12 -3.70 41.44
CA LYS A 57 -12.50 -2.44 41.00
C LYS A 57 -11.98 -2.52 39.57
N LEU A 58 -11.30 -3.60 39.22
CA LEU A 58 -10.80 -3.83 37.87
C LEU A 58 -11.95 -3.92 36.86
N VAL A 59 -13.02 -4.64 37.20
CA VAL A 59 -14.22 -4.74 36.36
C VAL A 59 -14.89 -3.37 36.16
N ASN A 60 -14.92 -2.51 37.18
CA ASN A 60 -15.48 -1.17 37.03
C ASN A 60 -14.57 -0.26 36.19
N GLN A 61 -13.24 -0.32 36.37
CA GLN A 61 -12.29 0.40 35.52
C GLN A 61 -12.42 0.01 34.05
N LEU A 62 -12.51 -1.29 33.76
CA LEU A 62 -12.69 -1.77 32.38
C LEU A 62 -14.03 -1.33 31.77
N LYS A 63 -15.08 -1.19 32.59
CA LYS A 63 -16.38 -0.65 32.12
C LYS A 63 -16.30 0.84 31.83
N ASP A 64 -15.63 1.60 32.68
CA ASP A 64 -15.44 3.05 32.49
C ASP A 64 -14.59 3.31 31.23
N GLU A 65 -13.50 2.56 31.05
CA GLU A 65 -12.66 2.64 29.86
C GLU A 65 -13.42 2.24 28.58
N ALA A 66 -14.26 1.19 28.64
CA ALA A 66 -15.13 0.81 27.52
C ALA A 66 -16.19 1.88 27.21
N ALA A 67 -16.70 2.59 28.23
CA ALA A 67 -17.63 3.69 28.04
C ALA A 67 -16.95 4.91 27.39
N ASP A 68 -15.74 5.24 27.84
CA ASP A 68 -14.94 6.33 27.27
C ASP A 68 -14.53 6.04 25.83
N ALA A 69 -14.10 4.81 25.52
CA ALA A 69 -13.79 4.39 24.16
C ALA A 69 -15.01 4.52 23.22
N ASN A 70 -16.19 4.12 23.69
CA ASN A 70 -17.44 4.30 22.93
C ASN A 70 -17.80 5.77 22.72
N ARG A 71 -17.55 6.64 23.70
CA ARG A 71 -17.77 8.09 23.56
C ARG A 71 -16.84 8.68 22.51
N VAL A 72 -15.54 8.37 22.58
CA VAL A 72 -14.55 8.84 21.59
C VAL A 72 -14.90 8.34 20.19
N ALA A 73 -15.32 7.08 20.05
CA ALA A 73 -15.75 6.53 18.76
C ALA A 73 -16.92 7.34 18.16
N LYS A 74 -17.94 7.66 18.96
CA LYS A 74 -19.07 8.49 18.50
C LYS A 74 -18.66 9.91 18.15
N GLU A 75 -17.79 10.54 18.94
CA GLU A 75 -17.28 11.88 18.63
C GLU A 75 -16.48 11.90 17.33
N MET A 76 -15.72 10.84 17.04
CA MET A 76 -14.99 10.71 15.78
C MET A 76 -15.96 10.47 14.61
N GLU A 77 -16.97 9.64 14.78
CA GLU A 77 -18.03 9.42 13.78
C GLU A 77 -18.76 10.72 13.44
N ASP A 78 -19.14 11.51 14.45
CA ASP A 78 -19.78 12.82 14.25
C ASP A 78 -18.86 13.81 13.52
N LYS A 79 -17.56 13.82 13.84
CA LYS A 79 -16.57 14.65 13.14
C LYS A 79 -16.43 14.23 11.68
N TYR A 80 -16.32 12.92 11.41
CA TYR A 80 -16.23 12.42 10.04
C TYR A 80 -17.48 12.77 9.23
N ARG A 81 -18.67 12.59 9.82
CA ARG A 81 -19.92 13.00 9.19
C ARG A 81 -19.93 14.50 8.88
N GLY A 82 -19.56 15.35 9.85
CA GLY A 82 -19.48 16.79 9.64
C GLY A 82 -18.50 17.18 8.53
N THR A 83 -17.30 16.58 8.50
CA THR A 83 -16.32 16.84 7.43
C THR A 83 -16.81 16.39 6.06
N ALA A 84 -17.56 15.28 5.99
CA ALA A 84 -18.15 14.81 4.74
C ALA A 84 -19.22 15.78 4.24
N GLU A 85 -20.11 16.26 5.12
CA GLU A 85 -21.12 17.27 4.80
C GLU A 85 -20.49 18.59 4.33
N GLU A 86 -19.40 19.04 4.98
CA GLU A 86 -18.65 20.22 4.56
C GLU A 86 -18.01 20.02 3.17
N LEU A 87 -17.43 18.84 2.92
CA LEU A 87 -16.83 18.51 1.63
C LEU A 87 -17.88 18.54 0.51
N ASP A 88 -19.04 17.91 0.71
CA ASP A 88 -20.13 17.94 -0.27
C ASP A 88 -20.65 19.37 -0.49
N ALA A 89 -20.77 20.17 0.57
CA ALA A 89 -21.14 21.58 0.46
C ALA A 89 -20.10 22.40 -0.33
N THR A 90 -18.80 22.10 -0.19
CA THR A 90 -17.75 22.76 -0.99
C THR A 90 -17.76 22.32 -2.45
N ARG A 91 -17.99 21.04 -2.73
CA ARG A 91 -18.16 20.53 -4.10
C ARG A 91 -19.32 21.22 -4.80
N ALA A 92 -20.48 21.32 -4.15
CA ALA A 92 -21.65 22.02 -4.70
C ALA A 92 -21.38 23.52 -4.95
N LYS A 93 -20.63 24.19 -4.06
CA LYS A 93 -20.19 25.59 -4.27
C LYS A 93 -19.23 25.72 -5.44
N LEU A 94 -18.33 24.76 -5.63
CA LEU A 94 -17.36 24.76 -6.73
C LEU A 94 -18.08 24.54 -8.06
N GLU A 95 -18.99 23.56 -8.14
CA GLU A 95 -19.80 23.31 -9.33
C GLU A 95 -20.66 24.52 -9.72
N SER A 96 -21.33 25.14 -8.74
CA SER A 96 -22.13 26.36 -9.02
C SER A 96 -21.26 27.54 -9.47
N ALA A 97 -20.06 27.70 -8.90
CA ALA A 97 -19.10 28.71 -9.36
C ALA A 97 -18.55 28.40 -10.76
N TRP A 98 -18.28 27.12 -11.05
CA TRP A 98 -17.82 26.66 -12.35
C TRP A 98 -18.87 26.91 -13.43
N LEU A 99 -20.13 26.55 -13.17
CA LEU A 99 -21.24 26.79 -14.09
C LEU A 99 -21.46 28.28 -14.33
N ARG A 100 -21.36 29.11 -13.28
CA ARG A 100 -21.42 30.57 -13.40
C ARG A 100 -20.27 31.12 -14.25
N ASN A 101 -19.04 30.61 -14.07
CA ASN A 101 -17.89 31.01 -14.90
C ASN A 101 -18.08 30.59 -16.35
N GLN A 102 -18.59 29.38 -16.60
CA GLN A 102 -18.89 28.90 -17.94
C GLN A 102 -19.93 29.78 -18.63
N GLN A 103 -20.99 30.18 -17.91
CA GLN A 103 -21.99 31.13 -18.41
C GLN A 103 -21.37 32.49 -18.73
N LEU A 104 -20.57 33.06 -17.83
CA LEU A 104 -19.87 34.32 -18.08
C LEU A 104 -18.90 34.24 -19.26
N GLU A 105 -18.21 33.12 -19.45
CA GLU A 105 -17.36 32.89 -20.62
C GLU A 105 -18.19 32.84 -21.92
N GLN A 106 -19.37 32.22 -21.90
CA GLN A 106 -20.30 32.21 -23.04
C GLN A 106 -20.86 33.61 -23.33
N GLU A 107 -21.20 34.38 -22.29
CA GLU A 107 -21.62 35.78 -22.41
C GLU A 107 -20.51 36.68 -22.94
N LEU A 108 -19.27 36.48 -22.50
CA LEU A 108 -18.11 37.18 -23.05
C LEU A 108 -17.88 36.78 -24.51
N LYS A 109 -17.94 35.49 -24.86
CA LYS A 109 -17.77 35.03 -26.26
C LYS A 109 -18.88 35.53 -27.19
N SER A 110 -20.12 35.66 -26.69
CA SER A 110 -21.25 36.21 -27.45
C SER A 110 -21.24 37.75 -27.49
N GLY A 111 -20.82 38.42 -26.42
CA GLY A 111 -20.62 39.87 -26.34
C GLY A 111 -19.42 40.36 -27.16
N ASN A 112 -18.37 39.55 -27.31
CA ASN A 112 -17.18 39.89 -28.11
C ASN A 112 -17.44 39.82 -29.64
N ARG A 113 -18.67 39.53 -30.07
CA ARG A 113 -19.12 39.72 -31.46
C ARG A 113 -19.62 41.15 -31.74
N ALA A 114 -19.72 42.00 -30.72
CA ALA A 114 -20.00 43.44 -30.88
C ALA A 114 -18.74 44.27 -30.58
N ASN A 115 -18.03 44.61 -31.66
CA ASN A 115 -16.98 45.61 -31.83
C ASN A 115 -16.84 46.70 -30.72
N VAL A 116 -15.85 46.58 -29.82
CA VAL A 116 -15.33 47.68 -28.95
C VAL A 116 -13.81 47.47 -28.70
N PRO A 117 -12.96 48.51 -28.79
CA PRO A 117 -11.50 48.35 -28.88
C PRO A 117 -10.83 48.05 -27.53
N ILE A 118 -9.80 47.20 -27.60
CA ILE A 118 -8.92 46.80 -26.49
C ILE A 118 -8.31 48.03 -25.82
N THR A 119 -8.72 48.29 -24.57
CA THR A 119 -8.04 49.24 -23.69
C THR A 119 -7.40 48.48 -22.51
N LYS A 120 -6.06 48.43 -22.55
CA LYS A 120 -5.09 48.28 -21.45
C LYS A 120 -5.56 47.49 -20.21
N GLN A 121 -5.20 46.21 -20.14
CA GLN A 121 -5.13 45.49 -18.87
C GLN A 121 -3.81 45.78 -18.12
N PRO A 122 -3.82 45.95 -16.78
CA PRO A 122 -2.61 46.06 -15.98
C PRO A 122 -1.98 44.67 -15.72
N SER A 123 -0.65 44.62 -15.76
CA SER A 123 0.16 43.39 -15.79
C SER A 123 0.01 42.45 -14.59
N SER A 124 0.17 41.16 -14.88
CA SER A 124 0.18 39.94 -14.05
C SER A 124 1.15 39.89 -12.86
N LYS A 125 1.86 40.98 -12.50
CA LYS A 125 2.88 40.97 -11.44
C LYS A 125 2.33 41.00 -10.01
N LYS A 126 1.03 41.22 -9.79
CA LYS A 126 0.44 41.30 -8.44
C LYS A 126 -0.22 40.00 -7.94
N LEU A 127 -0.44 39.01 -8.80
CA LEU A 127 -1.08 37.74 -8.41
C LEU A 127 -0.06 36.75 -7.81
N ALA A 128 1.19 36.77 -8.28
CA ALA A 128 2.26 35.89 -7.78
C ALA A 128 2.65 36.18 -6.31
N ALA A 129 2.47 37.42 -5.84
CA ALA A 129 2.81 37.79 -4.46
C ALA A 129 1.77 37.30 -3.43
N SER A 130 0.56 36.95 -3.85
CA SER A 130 -0.50 36.48 -2.93
C SER A 130 -0.42 34.99 -2.64
N ILE A 131 0.26 34.21 -3.48
CA ILE A 131 0.33 32.74 -3.38
C ILE A 131 1.55 32.30 -2.55
N ALA A 132 2.59 33.13 -2.44
CA ALA A 132 3.80 32.82 -1.68
C ALA A 132 3.64 32.89 -0.15
N ASN A 133 2.51 33.42 0.37
CA ASN A 133 2.29 33.63 1.82
C ASN A 133 1.46 32.53 2.51
N MET A 134 1.09 31.45 1.83
CA MET A 134 0.32 30.34 2.41
C MET A 134 1.15 29.05 2.36
N ALA A 135 2.29 29.06 3.06
CA ALA A 135 3.11 27.88 3.30
C ALA A 135 2.98 27.46 4.77
N ASN A 136 2.13 26.46 5.03
CA ASN A 136 2.34 25.41 6.05
C ASN A 136 1.10 24.52 6.16
N GLY A 137 1.26 23.20 5.97
CA GLY A 137 0.23 22.24 6.36
C GLY A 137 0.17 20.97 5.53
N LYS A 138 1.18 20.11 5.72
CA LYS A 138 1.22 18.68 5.37
C LYS A 138 -0.09 17.94 5.70
N LEU A 139 -0.65 17.22 4.73
CA LEU A 139 -1.03 15.80 4.82
C LEU A 139 -1.52 15.30 3.46
N ALA A 140 -0.71 14.45 2.85
CA ALA A 140 -1.13 13.57 1.77
C ALA A 140 -1.99 12.47 2.38
N LEU A 141 -3.21 12.30 1.88
CA LEU A 141 -3.96 11.07 2.02
C LEU A 141 -4.32 10.62 0.60
N GLU A 142 -3.67 9.53 0.18
CA GLU A 142 -4.06 8.74 -0.98
C GLU A 142 -5.51 8.28 -0.77
N SER A 143 -6.44 8.86 -1.53
CA SER A 143 -7.73 8.26 -1.80
C SER A 143 -7.71 7.85 -3.26
N ASP A 144 -7.58 6.54 -3.45
CA ASP A 144 -7.73 5.80 -4.70
C ASP A 144 -9.18 5.99 -5.18
N ASP A 145 -9.45 7.09 -5.88
CA ASP A 145 -10.75 7.35 -6.51
C ASP A 145 -10.68 6.85 -7.96
N GLU A 146 -10.97 5.57 -8.12
CA GLU A 146 -11.41 4.95 -9.38
C GLU A 146 -12.75 5.56 -9.81
N SER A 147 -12.75 6.82 -10.28
CA SER A 147 -13.92 7.42 -10.94
C SER A 147 -13.55 8.46 -12.00
N GLU A 148 -12.49 8.22 -12.76
CA GLU A 148 -12.13 9.05 -13.93
C GLU A 148 -12.63 8.41 -15.25
N TYR A 149 -13.89 7.96 -15.25
CA TYR A 149 -14.71 7.91 -16.45
C TYR A 149 -15.75 9.01 -16.29
N THR A 150 -15.33 10.27 -16.52
CA THR A 150 -16.27 11.28 -16.96
C THR A 150 -16.75 10.85 -18.35
N GLU A 151 -17.80 10.04 -18.33
CA GLU A 151 -18.72 9.88 -19.44
C GLU A 151 -19.17 11.30 -19.81
N GLU A 152 -18.53 11.89 -20.81
CA GLU A 152 -19.06 13.06 -21.51
C GLU A 152 -20.35 12.62 -22.21
N THR A 153 -21.44 12.43 -21.46
CA THR A 153 -22.79 12.57 -21.97
C THR A 153 -23.04 14.06 -22.20
N GLU A 154 -22.37 14.64 -23.20
CA GLU A 154 -22.79 15.94 -23.74
C GLU A 154 -23.96 15.70 -24.70
N THR A 155 -25.14 15.97 -24.15
CA THR A 155 -26.45 16.16 -24.77
C THR A 155 -26.40 16.49 -26.25
N GLU A 156 -26.98 15.60 -27.05
CA GLU A 156 -27.38 15.83 -28.43
C GLU A 156 -28.26 17.09 -28.50
N THR A 157 -27.75 18.12 -29.16
CA THR A 157 -28.61 19.11 -29.79
C THR A 157 -28.61 18.77 -31.28
N GLU A 158 -29.50 17.87 -31.66
CA GLU A 158 -29.90 17.67 -33.06
C GLU A 158 -30.60 18.94 -33.53
N SER A 159 -29.85 19.88 -34.07
CA SER A 159 -30.43 20.90 -34.94
C SER A 159 -30.51 20.31 -36.33
N GLU A 160 -31.70 19.82 -36.70
CA GLU A 160 -32.06 19.49 -38.08
C GLU A 160 -31.74 20.69 -38.98
N ALA A 161 -30.76 20.53 -39.87
CA ALA A 161 -30.49 21.47 -40.94
C ALA A 161 -30.51 20.68 -42.25
N GLU A 162 -31.52 20.96 -43.07
CA GLU A 162 -31.69 20.43 -44.40
C GLU A 162 -30.45 20.64 -45.28
N GLY A 163 -29.95 19.55 -45.88
CA GLY A 163 -29.47 19.53 -47.26
C GLY A 163 -28.16 20.24 -47.61
N ASN A 164 -27.03 19.55 -47.42
CA ASN A 164 -25.93 19.47 -48.41
C ASN A 164 -25.01 18.28 -48.10
N GLU A 165 -24.69 17.44 -49.10
CA GLU A 165 -23.74 16.32 -48.93
C GLU A 165 -22.34 16.78 -48.47
N ALA A 166 -21.97 18.02 -48.80
CA ALA A 166 -20.76 18.68 -48.30
C ALA A 166 -20.77 18.92 -46.77
N ASP A 167 -21.95 19.13 -46.17
CA ASP A 167 -22.08 19.29 -44.72
C ASP A 167 -22.01 17.93 -43.99
N ALA A 168 -22.53 16.85 -44.58
CA ALA A 168 -22.43 15.51 -43.99
C ALA A 168 -20.97 15.02 -43.90
N ALA A 169 -20.18 15.24 -44.96
CA ALA A 169 -18.77 14.87 -44.99
C ALA A 169 -17.93 15.66 -43.97
N THR A 170 -18.18 16.96 -43.83
CA THR A 170 -17.48 17.81 -42.85
C THR A 170 -17.88 17.51 -41.41
N ILE A 171 -19.15 17.14 -41.17
CA ILE A 171 -19.61 16.65 -39.86
C ILE A 171 -18.90 15.34 -39.50
N GLN A 172 -18.79 14.40 -40.45
CA GLN A 172 -18.10 13.14 -40.22
C GLN A 172 -16.59 13.33 -39.99
N GLU A 173 -15.94 14.23 -40.74
CA GLU A 173 -14.55 14.60 -40.52
C GLU A 173 -14.33 15.22 -39.13
N ARG A 174 -15.24 16.10 -38.68
CA ARG A 174 -15.20 16.65 -37.31
C ARG A 174 -15.37 15.56 -36.26
N ARG A 175 -16.25 14.58 -36.47
CA ARG A 175 -16.43 13.44 -35.56
C ARG A 175 -15.16 12.60 -35.45
N VAL A 176 -14.55 12.27 -36.58
CA VAL A 176 -13.28 11.55 -36.68
C VAL A 176 -12.17 12.30 -35.95
N ALA A 177 -12.05 13.61 -36.18
CA ALA A 177 -11.02 14.44 -35.54
C ALA A 177 -11.19 14.48 -34.01
N ARG A 178 -12.43 14.55 -33.51
CA ARG A 178 -12.72 14.47 -32.07
C ARG A 178 -12.32 13.13 -31.48
N GLU A 179 -12.64 12.03 -32.16
CA GLU A 179 -12.27 10.68 -31.71
C GLU A 179 -10.74 10.49 -31.65
N LEU A 180 -10.01 10.93 -32.68
CA LEU A 180 -8.55 10.90 -32.67
C LEU A 180 -7.98 11.75 -31.54
N LYS A 181 -8.57 12.91 -31.25
CA LYS A 181 -8.19 13.76 -30.13
C LYS A 181 -8.42 13.08 -28.78
N LEU A 182 -9.56 12.42 -28.59
CA LEU A 182 -9.85 11.66 -27.37
C LEU A 182 -8.83 10.53 -27.16
N LEU A 183 -8.52 9.76 -28.21
CA LEU A 183 -7.51 8.71 -28.16
C LEU A 183 -6.11 9.26 -27.85
N ALA A 184 -5.74 10.40 -28.43
CA ALA A 184 -4.46 11.06 -28.14
C ALA A 184 -4.38 11.56 -26.69
N THR A 185 -5.48 12.11 -26.14
CA THR A 185 -5.56 12.51 -24.73
C THR A 185 -5.46 11.30 -23.81
N LYS A 186 -6.16 10.19 -24.13
CA LYS A 186 -6.08 8.94 -23.38
C LYS A 186 -4.65 8.40 -23.33
N LEU A 187 -3.99 8.35 -24.48
CA LEU A 187 -2.58 7.94 -24.58
C LEU A 187 -1.67 8.81 -23.70
N ARG A 188 -1.84 10.14 -23.77
CA ARG A 188 -1.07 11.09 -22.95
C ARG A 188 -1.27 10.85 -21.45
N SER A 189 -2.53 10.64 -21.03
CA SER A 189 -2.86 10.35 -19.63
C SER A 189 -2.16 9.08 -19.14
N TYR A 190 -2.16 7.98 -19.91
CA TYR A 190 -1.43 6.77 -19.49
C TYR A 190 0.07 6.97 -19.43
N LYS A 191 0.67 7.72 -20.37
CA LYS A 191 2.10 8.06 -20.33
C LYS A 191 2.47 8.85 -19.08
N GLU A 192 1.66 9.85 -18.74
CA GLU A 192 1.86 10.65 -17.52
C GLU A 192 1.72 9.79 -16.26
N LYS A 193 0.66 8.97 -16.17
CA LYS A 193 0.45 8.02 -15.05
C LYS A 193 1.61 7.01 -14.95
N GLN A 194 2.13 6.53 -16.07
CA GLN A 194 3.29 5.64 -16.11
C GLN A 194 4.56 6.33 -15.61
N ALA A 195 4.82 7.58 -16.02
CA ALA A 195 5.97 8.34 -15.55
C ALA A 195 5.91 8.60 -14.03
N ILE A 196 4.71 8.84 -13.48
CA ILE A 196 4.50 8.95 -12.03
C ILE A 196 4.78 7.62 -11.34
N ALA A 197 4.24 6.51 -11.84
CA ALA A 197 4.46 5.18 -11.27
C ALA A 197 5.94 4.76 -11.30
N LEU A 198 6.69 5.14 -12.35
CA LEU A 198 8.14 4.91 -12.44
C LEU A 198 8.92 5.71 -11.40
N LYS A 199 8.59 6.99 -11.22
CA LYS A 199 9.20 7.83 -10.17
C LYS A 199 8.92 7.26 -8.77
N GLU A 200 7.68 6.82 -8.53
CA GLU A 200 7.31 6.14 -7.30
C GLU A 200 8.13 4.85 -7.11
N ARG A 201 8.26 4.02 -8.15
CA ARG A 201 9.05 2.79 -8.11
C ARG A 201 10.49 3.03 -7.68
N HIS A 202 11.11 4.06 -8.27
CA HIS A 202 12.47 4.47 -7.91
C HIS A 202 12.56 4.86 -6.42
N ASN A 203 11.65 5.72 -5.95
CA ASN A 203 11.62 6.14 -4.55
C ASN A 203 11.40 4.95 -3.59
N LEU A 204 10.53 4.00 -3.95
CA LEU A 204 10.29 2.79 -3.16
C LEU A 204 11.52 1.90 -3.10
N ARG A 205 12.25 1.73 -4.20
CA ARG A 205 13.53 0.99 -4.21
C ARG A 205 14.57 1.64 -3.29
N GLU A 206 14.71 2.97 -3.33
CA GLU A 206 15.59 3.69 -2.42
C GLU A 206 15.20 3.51 -0.94
N MET A 207 13.89 3.58 -0.65
CA MET A 207 13.37 3.37 0.70
C MET A 207 13.62 1.93 1.19
N LEU A 208 13.43 0.93 0.33
CA LEU A 208 13.71 -0.46 0.63
C LEU A 208 15.20 -0.67 0.99
N ARG A 209 16.12 -0.12 0.18
CA ARG A 209 17.57 -0.15 0.46
C ARG A 209 17.89 0.49 1.80
N LYS A 210 17.28 1.65 2.08
CA LYS A 210 17.48 2.35 3.35
C LYS A 210 17.04 1.51 4.55
N GLN A 211 15.88 0.86 4.48
CA GLN A 211 15.40 -0.01 5.55
C GLN A 211 16.26 -1.26 5.71
N GLN A 212 16.70 -1.90 4.62
CA GLN A 212 17.64 -3.02 4.71
C GLN A 212 18.92 -2.62 5.44
N LYS A 213 19.49 -1.46 5.12
CA LYS A 213 20.67 -0.90 5.80
C LYS A 213 20.39 -0.64 7.28
N GLN A 214 19.22 -0.06 7.61
CA GLN A 214 18.81 0.18 9.00
C GLN A 214 18.68 -1.12 9.78
N LEU A 215 18.05 -2.16 9.21
CA LEU A 215 17.92 -3.46 9.86
C LEU A 215 19.28 -4.09 10.16
N ARG A 216 20.23 -4.03 9.20
CA ARG A 216 21.61 -4.49 9.43
C ARG A 216 22.27 -3.74 10.60
N GLN A 217 22.10 -2.42 10.67
CA GLN A 217 22.64 -1.60 11.76
C GLN A 217 22.03 -1.96 13.12
N GLU A 218 20.71 -2.13 13.22
CA GLU A 218 20.08 -2.53 14.49
C GLU A 218 20.50 -3.94 14.93
N LYS A 219 20.66 -4.88 13.98
CA LYS A 219 21.22 -6.21 14.29
C LYS A 219 22.66 -6.14 14.81
N LYS A 220 23.51 -5.27 14.23
CA LYS A 220 24.88 -5.04 14.73
C LYS A 220 24.86 -4.49 16.16
N LYS A 221 24.00 -3.52 16.46
CA LYS A 221 23.86 -2.98 17.84
C LYS A 221 23.39 -4.04 18.84
N TYR A 222 22.40 -4.84 18.46
CA TYR A 222 21.92 -5.94 19.30
C TYR A 222 23.02 -6.95 19.61
N LYS A 223 23.80 -7.37 18.60
CA LYS A 223 24.95 -8.26 18.81
C LYS A 223 26.00 -7.64 19.75
N ALA A 224 26.25 -6.33 19.65
CA ALA A 224 27.15 -5.64 20.57
C ALA A 224 26.64 -5.67 22.02
N LEU A 225 25.34 -5.36 22.23
CA LEU A 225 24.69 -5.47 23.54
C LEU A 225 24.73 -6.90 24.09
N GLN A 226 24.53 -7.91 23.24
CA GLN A 226 24.63 -9.32 23.63
C GLN A 226 26.02 -9.65 24.15
N LYS A 227 27.08 -9.21 23.46
CA LYS A 227 28.47 -9.39 23.93
C LYS A 227 28.74 -8.69 25.27
N GLU A 228 28.15 -7.52 25.51
CA GLU A 228 28.26 -6.82 26.81
C GLU A 228 27.55 -7.59 27.93
N VAL A 229 26.35 -8.12 27.67
CA VAL A 229 25.62 -8.98 28.61
C VAL A 229 26.41 -10.26 28.91
N ASP A 230 26.94 -10.93 27.88
CA ASP A 230 27.72 -12.16 28.05
C ASP A 230 29.00 -11.89 28.87
N LYS A 231 29.65 -10.74 28.65
CA LYS A 231 30.81 -10.30 29.44
C LYS A 231 30.45 -10.07 30.92
N MET A 232 29.32 -9.41 31.19
CA MET A 232 28.85 -9.21 32.57
C MET A 232 28.47 -10.53 33.23
N ALA A 233 27.81 -11.43 32.50
CA ALA A 233 27.49 -12.77 32.99
C ALA A 233 28.75 -13.59 33.32
N LYS A 234 29.81 -13.48 32.52
CA LYS A 234 31.10 -14.12 32.80
C LYS A 234 31.74 -13.53 34.07
N LEU A 235 31.82 -12.20 34.20
CA LEU A 235 32.35 -11.55 35.40
C LEU A 235 31.57 -11.93 36.68
N MET A 236 30.25 -12.08 36.60
CA MET A 236 29.43 -12.54 37.73
C MET A 236 29.64 -14.02 38.07
N LYS A 237 30.10 -14.84 37.11
CA LYS A 237 30.37 -16.26 37.29
C LYS A 237 31.79 -16.51 37.82
N ASP A 238 32.72 -15.63 37.48
CA ASP A 238 34.15 -15.70 37.87
C ASP A 238 34.40 -15.40 39.37
N ASP A 239 33.36 -15.09 40.16
CA ASP A 239 33.44 -15.06 41.64
C ASP A 239 33.47 -16.48 42.27
N GLU A 240 33.27 -17.56 41.50
CA GLU A 240 33.33 -18.94 42.02
C GLU A 240 34.57 -19.76 41.62
N GLU A 241 35.37 -19.40 40.61
CA GLU A 241 36.64 -20.11 40.31
C GLU A 241 37.57 -19.26 39.43
N ALA A 242 38.68 -18.79 40.02
CA ALA A 242 39.77 -18.17 39.29
C ALA A 242 40.67 -19.25 38.65
N GLU A 243 40.57 -19.45 37.34
CA GLU A 243 41.67 -19.87 36.44
C GLU A 243 41.16 -20.06 34.99
N GLU A 244 41.43 -19.08 34.12
CA GLU A 244 42.16 -19.19 32.85
C GLU A 244 41.84 -17.96 31.98
N GLU A 245 42.84 -17.08 31.88
CA GLU A 245 42.97 -16.13 30.78
C GLU A 245 43.10 -16.93 29.47
N GLU A 246 41.98 -17.30 28.85
CA GLU A 246 41.97 -17.43 27.40
C GLU A 246 41.87 -16.01 26.83
N GLU A 247 43.00 -15.54 26.30
CA GLU A 247 43.03 -14.57 25.21
C GLU A 247 42.13 -15.10 24.09
N GLU A 248 40.82 -14.88 24.19
CA GLU A 248 39.96 -14.88 23.03
C GLU A 248 40.40 -13.68 22.21
N LYS A 249 41.22 -14.01 21.21
CA LYS A 249 41.51 -13.20 20.03
C LYS A 249 40.25 -12.42 19.67
N PRO A 250 40.37 -11.16 19.20
CA PRO A 250 39.25 -10.58 18.48
C PRO A 250 38.94 -11.58 17.37
N GLU A 251 37.79 -12.27 17.48
CA GLU A 251 37.22 -12.90 16.30
C GLU A 251 37.15 -11.77 15.31
N GLU A 252 38.01 -11.93 14.30
CA GLU A 252 38.03 -11.10 13.12
C GLU A 252 36.59 -10.83 12.78
N ASP A 253 36.32 -9.55 12.55
CA ASP A 253 35.21 -9.17 11.71
C ASP A 253 35.18 -10.18 10.54
N GLU A 254 34.32 -11.20 10.62
CA GLU A 254 33.52 -11.56 9.48
C GLU A 254 32.69 -10.31 9.20
N ASP A 255 33.36 -9.31 8.60
CA ASP A 255 33.13 -8.99 7.20
C ASP A 255 32.52 -10.24 6.53
N GLU A 256 31.22 -10.44 6.77
CA GLU A 256 30.32 -10.64 5.66
C GLU A 256 30.59 -9.44 4.73
N GLU A 257 31.68 -9.57 3.95
CA GLU A 257 31.90 -8.94 2.67
C GLU A 257 30.51 -8.83 2.04
N GLU A 258 29.99 -7.63 1.81
CA GLU A 258 30.27 -6.92 0.57
C GLU A 258 30.26 -7.83 -0.68
N GLU A 259 29.50 -8.92 -0.69
CA GLU A 259 29.13 -9.62 -1.92
C GLU A 259 27.62 -9.96 -1.91
N GLU A 260 26.93 -9.37 -2.88
CA GLU A 260 25.71 -9.92 -3.49
C GLU A 260 24.39 -9.90 -2.70
N THR A 261 23.91 -8.70 -2.34
CA THR A 261 22.48 -8.39 -2.59
C THR A 261 22.30 -7.10 -3.38
N GLU A 262 23.33 -6.63 -4.08
CA GLU A 262 23.21 -5.57 -5.11
C GLU A 262 23.09 -6.13 -6.53
N SER A 263 23.13 -7.46 -6.72
CA SER A 263 23.15 -8.11 -8.04
C SER A 263 21.79 -8.59 -8.56
N GLU A 264 20.65 -8.11 -8.03
CA GLU A 264 19.35 -8.47 -8.58
C GLU A 264 18.51 -7.21 -8.84
N SER A 265 18.45 -6.81 -10.11
CA SER A 265 17.47 -5.88 -10.69
C SER A 265 17.78 -4.37 -10.73
N GLU A 266 19.05 -3.97 -10.92
CA GLU A 266 19.38 -2.63 -11.47
C GLU A 266 19.36 -2.60 -13.02
N SER A 267 19.36 -3.75 -13.70
CA SER A 267 19.60 -3.81 -15.15
C SER A 267 18.39 -4.16 -16.04
N GLU A 268 17.16 -4.29 -15.53
CA GLU A 268 16.02 -4.72 -16.36
C GLU A 268 15.02 -3.62 -16.76
N GLU A 269 15.22 -2.36 -16.36
CA GLU A 269 14.23 -1.31 -16.68
C GLU A 269 14.77 -0.13 -17.47
N SER A 270 16.04 -0.18 -17.85
CA SER A 270 16.64 0.77 -18.78
C SER A 270 16.69 0.11 -20.16
N GLU A 271 16.02 0.74 -21.13
CA GLU A 271 16.14 0.43 -22.57
C GLU A 271 15.28 -0.70 -23.16
N GLU A 272 14.04 -0.89 -22.69
CA GLU A 272 13.01 -1.25 -23.68
C GLU A 272 12.72 0.02 -24.49
N GLU A 273 13.49 0.23 -25.56
CA GLU A 273 13.08 1.10 -26.66
C GLU A 273 11.67 0.68 -27.06
N ASP A 274 10.70 1.50 -26.70
CA ASP A 274 9.28 1.27 -26.93
C ASP A 274 9.06 1.21 -28.45
N PRO A 275 8.93 0.00 -29.07
CA PRO A 275 8.90 -0.14 -30.52
C PRO A 275 7.62 0.47 -31.11
N THR A 276 6.72 0.93 -30.23
CA THR A 276 5.42 1.51 -30.53
C THR A 276 5.36 3.02 -30.39
N ASP A 277 6.43 3.73 -30.03
CA ASP A 277 6.33 5.18 -29.78
C ASP A 277 6.35 6.07 -31.04
N GLY A 278 6.50 5.47 -32.22
CA GLY A 278 6.47 6.20 -33.50
C GLY A 278 5.06 6.69 -33.85
N ASP A 279 4.87 8.01 -33.85
CA ASP A 279 3.70 8.63 -34.48
C ASP A 279 3.71 8.33 -35.99
N LEU A 280 2.55 7.93 -36.51
CA LEU A 280 2.35 7.76 -37.95
C LEU A 280 2.40 9.15 -38.64
N PRO A 281 2.82 9.21 -39.92
CA PRO A 281 2.81 10.45 -40.70
C PRO A 281 1.44 11.14 -40.70
N GLU A 282 1.42 12.47 -40.81
CA GLU A 282 0.18 13.27 -40.83
C GLU A 282 -0.77 12.87 -41.98
N ASP A 283 -0.26 12.29 -43.05
CA ASP A 283 -1.06 11.82 -44.20
C ASP A 283 -1.60 10.38 -44.03
N ALA A 284 -1.33 9.72 -42.90
CA ALA A 284 -1.76 8.33 -42.70
C ALA A 284 -3.30 8.22 -42.67
N PRO A 285 -3.88 7.12 -43.19
CA PRO A 285 -5.30 6.86 -43.13
C PRO A 285 -5.84 6.95 -41.70
N VAL A 286 -7.05 7.51 -41.54
CA VAL A 286 -7.72 7.67 -40.24
C VAL A 286 -7.78 6.36 -39.46
N GLU A 287 -8.15 5.26 -40.12
CA GLU A 287 -8.19 3.91 -39.55
C GLU A 287 -6.83 3.48 -38.97
N ALA A 288 -5.74 3.78 -39.70
CA ALA A 288 -4.39 3.47 -39.25
C ALA A 288 -3.98 4.31 -38.02
N LYS A 289 -4.34 5.60 -38.00
CA LYS A 289 -4.12 6.49 -36.85
C LYS A 289 -4.90 6.02 -35.61
N ARG A 290 -6.18 5.65 -35.77
CA ARG A 290 -7.02 5.10 -34.68
C ARG A 290 -6.42 3.82 -34.12
N LYS A 291 -6.02 2.89 -34.99
CA LYS A 291 -5.40 1.63 -34.58
C LYS A 291 -4.09 1.87 -33.82
N ASN A 292 -3.19 2.70 -34.36
CA ASN A 292 -1.92 3.04 -33.71
C ASN A 292 -2.12 3.66 -32.31
N LEU A 293 -3.01 4.65 -32.18
CA LEU A 293 -3.29 5.28 -30.89
C LEU A 293 -3.92 4.30 -29.89
N THR A 294 -4.79 3.41 -30.36
CA THR A 294 -5.43 2.39 -29.52
C THR A 294 -4.42 1.37 -29.04
N ASP A 295 -3.57 0.85 -29.93
CA ASP A 295 -2.56 -0.16 -29.60
C ASP A 295 -1.53 0.41 -28.61
N ARG A 296 -1.07 1.65 -28.84
CA ARG A 296 -0.20 2.37 -27.90
C ARG A 296 -0.87 2.63 -26.55
N SER A 297 -2.13 3.05 -26.55
CA SER A 297 -2.88 3.28 -25.31
C SER A 297 -2.95 2.00 -24.48
N LYS A 298 -3.24 0.86 -25.11
CA LYS A 298 -3.26 -0.46 -24.45
C LYS A 298 -1.89 -0.87 -23.93
N HIS A 299 -0.82 -0.59 -24.68
CA HIS A 299 0.55 -0.88 -24.24
C HIS A 299 0.88 -0.14 -22.94
N HIS A 300 0.69 1.19 -22.91
CA HIS A 300 0.95 2.00 -21.71
C HIS A 300 0.01 1.66 -20.55
N GLU A 301 -1.25 1.33 -20.83
CA GLU A 301 -2.21 0.87 -19.82
C GLU A 301 -1.75 -0.44 -19.14
N ASN A 302 -1.35 -1.44 -19.93
CA ASN A 302 -0.85 -2.71 -19.42
C ASN A 302 0.44 -2.50 -18.60
N ARG A 303 1.37 -1.69 -19.12
CA ARG A 303 2.64 -1.39 -18.43
C ARG A 303 2.39 -0.64 -17.12
N LEU A 304 1.47 0.33 -17.11
CA LEU A 304 1.03 1.02 -15.90
C LEU A 304 0.44 0.04 -14.87
N GLY A 305 -0.40 -0.90 -15.30
CA GLY A 305 -0.97 -1.92 -14.42
C GLY A 305 0.11 -2.79 -13.76
N THR A 306 1.11 -3.22 -14.52
CA THR A 306 2.26 -4.00 -14.00
C THR A 306 3.09 -3.17 -13.02
N LEU A 307 3.37 -1.90 -13.34
CA LEU A 307 4.10 -0.98 -12.46
C LEU A 307 3.38 -0.75 -11.14
N LYS A 308 2.07 -0.48 -11.17
CA LYS A 308 1.26 -0.30 -9.95
C LYS A 308 1.33 -1.54 -9.05
N LYS A 309 1.20 -2.74 -9.61
CA LYS A 309 1.33 -4.00 -8.85
C LYS A 309 2.73 -4.17 -8.26
N GLY A 310 3.77 -3.87 -9.04
CA GLY A 310 5.15 -3.88 -8.56
C GLY A 310 5.38 -2.91 -7.40
N ASN A 311 4.88 -1.68 -7.50
CA ASN A 311 4.96 -0.67 -6.44
C ASN A 311 4.24 -1.12 -5.18
N TYR A 312 3.07 -1.74 -5.31
CA TYR A 312 2.34 -2.30 -4.17
C TYR A 312 3.16 -3.37 -3.44
N LEU A 313 3.81 -4.28 -4.17
CA LEU A 313 4.69 -5.30 -3.57
C LEU A 313 5.91 -4.67 -2.88
N LEU A 314 6.49 -3.63 -3.46
CA LEU A 314 7.61 -2.90 -2.82
C LEU A 314 7.17 -2.22 -1.53
N LYS A 315 6.00 -1.54 -1.51
CA LYS A 315 5.42 -0.96 -0.30
C LYS A 315 5.22 -2.03 0.79
N ALA A 316 4.61 -3.16 0.45
CA ALA A 316 4.41 -4.25 1.41
C ALA A 316 5.72 -4.84 1.95
N ASN A 317 6.78 -4.92 1.12
CA ASN A 317 8.10 -5.37 1.58
C ASN A 317 8.76 -4.35 2.51
N ILE A 318 8.59 -3.06 2.22
CA ILE A 318 9.06 -1.96 3.08
C ILE A 318 8.40 -2.04 4.46
N ASP A 319 7.10 -2.28 4.51
CA ASP A 319 6.36 -2.38 5.78
C ASP A 319 6.84 -3.59 6.60
N ARG A 320 7.06 -4.75 5.96
CA ARG A 320 7.62 -5.94 6.63
C ARG A 320 9.02 -5.67 7.21
N LEU A 321 9.89 -5.00 6.46
CA LEU A 321 11.21 -4.63 6.97
C LEU A 321 11.12 -3.63 8.12
N GLN A 322 10.14 -2.73 8.09
CA GLN A 322 9.90 -1.80 9.19
C GLN A 322 9.50 -2.55 10.47
N ASP A 323 8.63 -3.55 10.36
CA ASP A 323 8.25 -4.41 11.48
C ASP A 323 9.45 -5.19 12.03
N ASP A 324 10.28 -5.75 11.16
CA ASP A 324 11.52 -6.44 11.57
C ASP A 324 12.49 -5.50 12.30
N ILE A 325 12.63 -4.26 11.82
CA ILE A 325 13.45 -3.22 12.48
C ILE A 325 12.89 -2.92 13.88
N ASN A 326 11.57 -2.74 13.99
CA ASN A 326 10.92 -2.45 15.26
C ASN A 326 11.11 -3.61 16.25
N ARG A 327 10.91 -4.85 15.80
CA ARG A 327 11.16 -6.05 16.60
C ARG A 327 12.61 -6.14 17.06
N GLN A 328 13.57 -5.84 16.18
CA GLN A 328 15.00 -5.84 16.52
C GLN A 328 15.33 -4.76 17.58
N ARG A 329 14.70 -3.58 17.48
CA ARG A 329 14.84 -2.51 18.47
C ARG A 329 14.24 -2.90 19.82
N GLU A 330 13.06 -3.51 19.84
CA GLU A 330 12.43 -4.01 21.06
C GLU A 330 13.31 -5.04 21.77
N MET A 331 13.88 -6.00 21.03
CA MET A 331 14.83 -6.95 21.60
C MET A 331 16.08 -6.27 22.15
N SER A 332 16.59 -5.24 21.47
CA SER A 332 17.75 -4.46 21.93
C SER A 332 17.43 -3.66 23.20
N LEU A 333 16.26 -3.04 23.26
CA LEU A 333 15.80 -2.29 24.42
C LEU A 333 15.59 -3.21 25.63
N SER A 334 14.93 -4.35 25.45
CA SER A 334 14.74 -5.34 26.52
C SER A 334 16.08 -5.81 27.08
N LEU A 335 17.03 -6.16 26.21
CA LEU A 335 18.35 -6.62 26.64
C LEU A 335 19.13 -5.51 27.37
N GLN A 336 18.99 -4.26 26.91
CA GLN A 336 19.60 -3.12 27.56
C GLN A 336 18.95 -2.81 28.93
N GLU A 337 17.63 -2.96 29.06
CA GLU A 337 16.91 -2.85 30.32
C GLU A 337 17.36 -3.92 31.32
N ASP A 338 17.47 -5.18 30.88
CA ASP A 338 17.98 -6.28 31.70
C ASP A 338 19.43 -6.01 32.17
N LEU A 339 20.31 -5.59 31.25
CA LEU A 339 21.68 -5.21 31.57
C LEU A 339 21.75 -4.07 32.60
N ASN A 340 20.91 -3.03 32.43
CA ASN A 340 20.84 -1.91 33.36
C ASN A 340 20.31 -2.35 34.73
N SER A 341 19.34 -3.27 34.78
CA SER A 341 18.81 -3.82 36.04
C SER A 341 19.90 -4.58 36.80
N VAL A 342 20.65 -5.43 36.11
CA VAL A 342 21.78 -6.17 36.69
C VAL A 342 22.87 -5.21 37.21
N LEU A 343 23.20 -4.18 36.43
CA LEU A 343 24.15 -3.15 36.85
C LEU A 343 23.67 -2.36 38.07
N ALA A 344 22.36 -2.08 38.16
CA ALA A 344 21.78 -1.38 39.30
C ALA A 344 21.75 -2.25 40.57
N GLU A 345 21.62 -3.57 40.44
CA GLU A 345 21.70 -4.51 41.57
C GLU A 345 23.15 -4.74 42.06
N LEU A 346 24.15 -4.56 41.18
CA LEU A 346 25.58 -4.63 41.51
C LEU A 346 26.15 -3.36 42.17
N GLY A 347 25.44 -2.23 42.08
CA GLY A 347 25.79 -0.94 42.71
C GLY A 347 25.05 -0.69 44.02
#